data_AF-A0AAD8YIC3-F1
#
_entry.id   AF-A0AAD8YIC3-F1
#
_cell.length_a   1.000
_cell.length_b   1.000
_cell.length_c   1.000
_cell.angle_alpha   90.00
_cell.angle_beta   90.00
_cell.angle_gamma   90.00
#
_symmetry.space_group_name_H-M   'P 1'
#
loop_
_entity.id
_entity.type
_entity.pdbx_description
1 polymer ?
#
loop_
_entity_poly.entity_id
_entity_poly.type
_entity_poly.pdbx_seq_one_letter_code
_entity_poly.pdbx_strand_id
1 'polypeptide(L)'
;MDYPLAWDNGDSYVGLTIFTSISDCCATIEANGRSCEVIDECAVVAEEEVNDIKSQSYNDRQKCGHKWHMNLERTWGCSNSKDFPDDWWFEESVEQLLHDTPESCCNEIFGNPDCEITDECATDINNSCTAPVWHYDSENHLCTNHGNYPMMWELEEEKYLYQTHEECCEKNASWLQERHCNVHDFCIEWNEVVGRD
;
A
#
# COMPACT_ATOMS: atom_id res chain seq x y z
N MET A 1 35.80 -8.28 -7.23
CA MET A 1 35.83 -9.21 -8.37
C MET A 1 36.93 -8.73 -9.29
N ASP A 2 37.97 -9.54 -9.50
CA ASP A 2 39.06 -9.26 -10.42
C ASP A 2 38.57 -9.38 -11.87
N TYR A 3 38.67 -8.31 -12.64
CA TYR A 3 38.56 -8.38 -14.10
C TYR A 3 39.94 -8.40 -14.75
N PRO A 4 40.09 -9.02 -15.93
CA PRO A 4 41.41 -9.25 -16.53
C PRO A 4 42.13 -7.95 -16.90
N LEU A 5 43.40 -7.83 -16.49
CA LEU A 5 44.34 -6.72 -16.78
C LEU A 5 44.56 -6.43 -18.29
N ALA A 6 43.97 -7.20 -19.19
CA ALA A 6 44.02 -6.95 -20.63
C ALA A 6 43.22 -5.70 -21.05
N TRP A 7 42.43 -5.11 -20.15
CA TRP A 7 41.60 -3.94 -20.43
C TRP A 7 42.26 -2.63 -20.01
N ASP A 8 43.39 -2.70 -19.29
CA ASP A 8 44.08 -1.53 -18.71
C ASP A 8 45.40 -1.17 -19.43
N ASN A 9 45.84 -2.02 -20.37
CA ASN A 9 46.98 -1.70 -21.22
C ASN A 9 46.45 -1.35 -22.61
N GLY A 10 46.35 -0.04 -22.86
CA GLY A 10 45.89 0.60 -24.10
C GLY A 10 46.74 0.32 -25.35
N ASP A 11 47.09 -0.93 -25.59
CA ASP A 11 47.75 -1.41 -26.79
C ASP A 11 47.24 -2.82 -27.13
N SER A 12 46.14 -2.88 -27.87
CA SER A 12 46.03 -3.65 -29.13
C SER A 12 44.55 -3.87 -29.51
N TYR A 13 44.16 -3.28 -30.66
CA TYR A 13 42.93 -3.57 -31.42
C TYR A 13 41.55 -3.24 -30.83
N VAL A 14 41.43 -2.29 -29.90
CA VAL A 14 40.11 -1.88 -29.32
C VAL A 14 39.60 -0.54 -29.87
N GLY A 15 39.88 -0.24 -31.13
CA GLY A 15 39.34 0.96 -31.81
C GLY A 15 37.90 0.79 -32.33
N LEU A 16 37.23 -0.33 -32.03
CA LEU A 16 35.98 -0.72 -32.69
C LEU A 16 34.87 -1.21 -31.75
N THR A 17 35.06 -1.18 -30.42
CA THR A 17 34.10 -1.80 -29.49
C THR A 17 33.69 -0.92 -28.30
N ILE A 18 34.23 0.30 -28.18
CA ILE A 18 33.87 1.25 -27.12
C ILE A 18 33.58 2.59 -27.76
N PHE A 19 32.39 3.13 -27.51
CA PHE A 19 31.88 4.36 -28.12
C PHE A 19 31.41 5.31 -27.03
N THR A 20 31.59 6.61 -27.23
CA THR A 20 31.16 7.64 -26.28
C THR A 20 29.68 8.00 -26.43
N SER A 21 29.02 7.48 -27.47
CA SER A 21 27.58 7.64 -27.69
C SER A 21 26.98 6.37 -28.29
N ILE A 22 25.70 6.12 -27.97
CA ILE A 22 24.91 5.02 -28.54
C ILE A 22 24.81 5.16 -30.06
N SER A 23 24.65 6.39 -30.56
CA SER A 23 24.57 6.66 -31.99
C SER A 23 25.84 6.25 -32.74
N ASP A 24 27.02 6.50 -32.17
CA ASP A 24 28.29 6.12 -32.80
C ASP A 24 28.51 4.60 -32.77
N CYS A 25 28.06 3.94 -31.69
CA CYS A 25 28.05 2.48 -31.58
C CYS A 25 27.17 1.86 -32.67
N CYS A 26 25.91 2.27 -32.77
CA CYS A 26 24.96 1.69 -33.71
C CYS A 26 25.32 1.97 -35.17
N ALA A 27 25.79 3.18 -35.50
CA ALA A 27 26.22 3.50 -36.85
C ALA A 27 27.31 2.55 -37.36
N THR A 28 28.21 2.11 -36.47
CA THR A 28 29.27 1.16 -36.79
C THR A 28 28.74 -0.26 -37.04
N ILE A 29 27.76 -0.72 -36.25
CA ILE A 29 27.14 -2.05 -36.41
C ILE A 29 26.27 -2.13 -37.67
N GLU A 30 25.49 -1.08 -37.93
CA GLU A 30 24.58 -1.00 -39.07
C GLU A 30 25.32 -0.86 -40.40
N ALA A 31 26.45 -0.15 -40.42
CA ALA A 31 27.33 -0.09 -41.58
C ALA A 31 27.88 -1.48 -41.99
N ASN A 32 27.86 -2.45 -41.07
CA ASN A 32 28.23 -3.84 -41.33
C ASN A 32 27.02 -4.74 -41.65
N GLY A 33 25.86 -4.16 -41.94
CA GLY A 33 24.65 -4.87 -42.35
C GLY A 33 23.96 -5.65 -41.23
N ARG A 34 24.23 -5.30 -39.96
CA ARG A 34 23.59 -5.89 -38.79
C ARG A 34 22.60 -4.90 -38.17
N SER A 35 21.53 -5.42 -37.57
CA SER A 35 20.63 -4.61 -36.77
C SER A 35 21.35 -4.19 -35.48
N CYS A 36 21.29 -2.91 -35.12
CA CYS A 36 21.72 -2.48 -33.79
C CYS A 36 20.57 -2.67 -32.79
N GLU A 37 20.84 -3.39 -31.71
CA GLU A 37 19.95 -3.46 -30.54
C GLU A 37 20.75 -2.97 -29.34
N VAL A 38 20.27 -1.91 -28.69
CA VAL A 38 20.95 -1.25 -27.58
C VAL A 38 20.34 -1.76 -26.29
N ILE A 39 21.17 -2.39 -25.46
CA ILE A 39 20.79 -2.84 -24.13
C ILE A 39 21.38 -1.82 -23.14
N ASP A 40 20.51 -1.00 -22.56
CA ASP A 40 20.89 -0.07 -21.50
C ASP A 40 20.77 -0.76 -20.14
N GLU A 41 21.85 -1.43 -19.72
CA GLU A 41 21.91 -2.10 -18.41
C GLU A 41 21.80 -1.10 -17.24
N CYS A 42 22.03 0.21 -17.46
CA CYS A 42 21.83 1.25 -16.44
C CYS A 42 20.35 1.64 -16.29
N ALA A 43 19.51 1.42 -17.31
CA ALA A 43 18.06 1.60 -17.22
C ALA A 43 17.37 0.44 -16.49
N VAL A 44 17.93 -0.78 -16.56
CA VAL A 44 17.39 -1.97 -15.86
C VAL A 44 17.48 -1.81 -14.34
N VAL A 45 18.55 -1.17 -13.83
CA VAL A 45 18.72 -0.91 -12.38
C VAL A 45 17.68 0.08 -11.83
N ALA A 46 17.12 0.96 -12.68
CA ALA A 46 16.08 1.90 -12.26
C ALA A 46 14.68 1.25 -12.14
N GLU A 47 14.45 0.13 -12.82
CA GLU A 47 13.18 -0.62 -12.73
C GLU A 47 13.18 -1.62 -11.57
N GLU A 48 14.33 -2.16 -11.18
CA GLU A 48 14.47 -3.06 -10.04
C GLU A 48 14.27 -2.35 -8.69
N GLU A 49 14.80 -1.13 -8.52
CA GLU A 49 14.58 -0.34 -7.29
C GLU A 49 13.12 0.10 -7.11
N VAL A 50 12.39 0.36 -8.21
CA VAL A 50 10.97 0.72 -8.16
C VAL A 50 10.08 -0.50 -7.88
N ASN A 51 10.46 -1.69 -8.36
CA ASN A 51 9.72 -2.92 -8.10
C ASN A 51 9.93 -3.47 -6.69
N ASP A 52 11.10 -3.27 -6.08
CA ASP A 52 11.33 -3.66 -4.68
C ASP A 52 10.50 -2.78 -3.72
N ILE A 53 10.44 -1.46 -3.97
CA ILE A 53 9.58 -0.53 -3.21
C ILE A 53 8.09 -0.84 -3.43
N LYS A 54 7.68 -1.21 -4.65
CA LYS A 54 6.29 -1.64 -4.93
C LYS A 54 5.96 -2.99 -4.29
N SER A 55 6.91 -3.92 -4.20
CA SER A 55 6.68 -5.23 -3.59
C SER A 55 6.62 -5.18 -2.06
N GLN A 56 7.40 -4.30 -1.42
CA GLN A 56 7.27 -4.00 0.00
C GLN A 56 6.00 -3.19 0.29
N SER A 57 5.68 -2.17 -0.53
CA SER A 57 4.42 -1.42 -0.44
C SER A 57 3.16 -2.27 -0.68
N TYR A 58 3.25 -3.39 -1.38
CA TYR A 58 2.13 -4.30 -1.64
C TYR A 58 1.96 -5.32 -0.52
N ASN A 59 3.07 -5.77 0.10
CA ASN A 59 3.05 -6.63 1.28
C ASN A 59 2.63 -5.88 2.55
N ASP A 60 2.98 -4.60 2.69
CA ASP A 60 2.54 -3.77 3.81
C ASP A 60 1.02 -3.52 3.73
N ARG A 61 0.50 -3.15 2.54
CA ARG A 61 -0.96 -3.00 2.26
C ARG A 61 -1.80 -4.23 2.57
N GLN A 62 -1.23 -5.42 2.44
CA GLN A 62 -1.91 -6.67 2.78
C GLN A 62 -1.88 -6.96 4.27
N LYS A 63 -1.02 -6.29 5.04
CA LYS A 63 -0.90 -6.47 6.47
C LYS A 63 -1.69 -5.46 7.28
N CYS A 64 -1.98 -4.25 6.81
CA CYS A 64 -2.71 -3.25 7.62
C CYS A 64 -4.23 -3.44 7.61
N GLY A 65 -4.82 -3.72 8.76
CA GLY A 65 -6.28 -3.91 8.96
C GLY A 65 -7.00 -2.73 9.62
N HIS A 66 -6.25 -1.69 10.02
CA HIS A 66 -6.70 -0.43 10.63
C HIS A 66 -7.45 -0.52 11.98
N LYS A 67 -8.22 -1.60 12.27
CA LYS A 67 -8.73 -1.86 13.62
C LYS A 67 -7.64 -2.48 14.49
N TRP A 68 -7.57 -2.03 15.73
CA TRP A 68 -6.71 -2.59 16.76
C TRP A 68 -7.35 -3.81 17.39
N HIS A 69 -6.59 -4.89 17.47
CA HIS A 69 -7.05 -6.16 17.99
C HIS A 69 -5.92 -6.90 18.70
N MET A 70 -6.23 -7.96 19.46
CA MET A 70 -5.20 -8.78 20.08
C MET A 70 -4.25 -9.34 19.02
N ASN A 71 -2.95 -9.16 19.22
CA ASN A 71 -1.92 -9.74 18.36
C ASN A 71 -1.96 -11.27 18.47
N LEU A 72 -2.19 -11.97 17.36
CA LEU A 72 -2.31 -13.44 17.35
C LEU A 72 -0.95 -14.15 17.39
N GLU A 73 0.14 -13.46 17.03
CA GLU A 73 1.49 -13.99 17.03
C GLU A 73 2.25 -13.70 18.34
N ARG A 74 1.88 -12.61 19.04
CA ARG A 74 2.53 -12.17 20.29
C ARG A 74 1.59 -12.25 21.47
N THR A 75 2.10 -12.73 22.61
CA THR A 75 1.33 -12.74 23.85
C THR A 75 1.31 -11.33 24.46
N TRP A 76 0.13 -10.81 24.84
CA TRP A 76 -0.06 -9.54 25.56
C TRP A 76 0.24 -8.26 24.77
N GLY A 77 -0.17 -8.23 23.50
CA GLY A 77 -0.09 -7.02 22.69
C GLY A 77 -1.29 -6.83 21.78
N CYS A 78 -1.42 -5.60 21.29
CA CYS A 78 -2.36 -5.21 20.26
C CYS A 78 -1.64 -4.95 18.94
N SER A 79 -2.29 -5.33 17.85
CA SER A 79 -1.87 -5.12 16.47
C SER A 79 -2.99 -4.45 15.70
N ASN A 80 -2.68 -3.67 14.69
CA ASN A 80 -3.66 -3.22 13.69
C ASN A 80 -3.46 -3.94 12.35
N SER A 81 -3.05 -5.21 12.41
CA SER A 81 -2.85 -6.02 11.22
C SER A 81 -4.18 -6.50 10.62
N LYS A 82 -4.19 -7.04 9.40
CA LYS A 82 -5.31 -7.82 8.81
C LYS A 82 -5.29 -9.28 9.29
N ASP A 83 -4.34 -9.64 10.14
CA ASP A 83 -4.15 -11.02 10.59
C ASP A 83 -5.09 -11.34 11.75
N PHE A 84 -6.38 -11.41 11.44
CA PHE A 84 -7.43 -11.85 12.33
C PHE A 84 -8.60 -12.47 11.55
N PRO A 85 -9.42 -13.34 12.17
CA PRO A 85 -10.52 -14.00 11.48
C PRO A 85 -11.58 -13.03 10.98
N ASP A 86 -12.09 -13.25 9.76
CA ASP A 86 -13.16 -12.42 9.17
C ASP A 86 -14.43 -12.38 10.05
N ASP A 87 -14.72 -13.45 10.79
CA ASP A 87 -15.87 -13.53 11.71
C ASP A 87 -15.80 -12.51 12.87
N TRP A 88 -14.65 -11.85 13.08
CA TRP A 88 -14.53 -10.75 14.04
C TRP A 88 -15.23 -9.48 13.57
N TRP A 89 -15.56 -9.39 12.28
CA TRP A 89 -16.38 -8.32 11.71
C TRP A 89 -17.89 -8.51 11.89
N PHE A 90 -18.33 -9.59 12.53
CA PHE A 90 -19.73 -9.74 12.90
C PHE A 90 -20.09 -8.84 14.08
N GLU A 91 -21.31 -8.31 14.07
CA GLU A 91 -21.83 -7.33 15.05
C GLU A 91 -21.58 -7.72 16.51
N GLU A 92 -21.72 -9.00 16.85
CA GLU A 92 -21.50 -9.51 18.22
C GLU A 92 -20.02 -9.51 18.66
N SER A 93 -19.09 -9.50 17.70
CA SER A 93 -17.64 -9.67 17.89
C SER A 93 -16.86 -8.37 17.72
N VAL A 94 -17.30 -7.49 16.81
CA VAL A 94 -16.59 -6.24 16.48
C VAL A 94 -16.31 -5.42 17.73
N GLU A 95 -17.35 -5.12 18.51
CA GLU A 95 -17.23 -4.24 19.68
C GLU A 95 -16.27 -4.78 20.76
N GLN A 96 -16.06 -6.11 20.80
CA GLN A 96 -15.25 -6.76 21.84
C GLN A 96 -13.83 -7.09 21.39
N LEU A 97 -13.62 -7.25 20.08
CA LEU A 97 -12.37 -7.77 19.52
C LEU A 97 -11.63 -6.76 18.65
N LEU A 98 -12.34 -5.78 18.10
CA LEU A 98 -11.82 -4.78 17.19
C LEU A 98 -12.05 -3.38 17.76
N HIS A 99 -10.99 -2.57 17.83
CA HIS A 99 -11.00 -1.28 18.49
C HIS A 99 -10.43 -0.19 17.59
N ASP A 100 -10.86 1.06 17.80
CA ASP A 100 -10.40 2.18 16.98
C ASP A 100 -9.01 2.68 17.36
N THR A 101 -8.57 2.44 18.60
CA THR A 101 -7.27 2.92 19.11
C THR A 101 -6.49 1.81 19.82
N PRO A 102 -5.13 1.89 19.83
CA PRO A 102 -4.31 0.91 20.53
C PRO A 102 -4.58 0.91 22.03
N GLU A 103 -4.85 2.09 22.62
CA GLU A 103 -5.18 2.21 24.04
C GLU A 103 -6.51 1.53 24.38
N SER A 104 -7.52 1.68 23.53
CA SER A 104 -8.81 1.00 23.70
C SER A 104 -8.62 -0.51 23.66
N CYS A 105 -7.85 -1.02 22.69
CA CYS A 105 -7.53 -2.44 22.60
C CYS A 105 -6.80 -2.95 23.86
N CYS A 106 -5.76 -2.24 24.29
CA CYS A 106 -4.98 -2.62 25.47
C CYS A 106 -5.83 -2.63 26.75
N ASN A 107 -6.69 -1.63 26.92
CA ASN A 107 -7.55 -1.50 28.10
C ASN A 107 -8.65 -2.56 28.13
N GLU A 108 -9.37 -2.77 27.04
CA GLU A 108 -10.51 -3.69 27.00
C GLU A 108 -10.08 -5.16 27.05
N ILE A 109 -9.01 -5.53 26.33
CA ILE A 109 -8.58 -6.94 26.22
C ILE A 109 -7.71 -7.35 27.42
N PHE A 110 -6.82 -6.47 27.88
CA PHE A 110 -5.81 -6.83 28.90
C PHE A 110 -5.98 -6.12 30.24
N GLY A 111 -6.89 -5.13 30.33
CA GLY A 111 -7.05 -4.32 31.54
C GLY A 111 -5.83 -3.45 31.88
N ASN A 112 -4.94 -3.24 30.90
CA ASN A 112 -3.70 -2.49 31.08
C ASN A 112 -3.43 -1.64 29.83
N PRO A 113 -3.40 -0.29 29.93
CA PRO A 113 -3.15 0.58 28.79
C PRO A 113 -1.74 0.44 28.21
N ASP A 114 -0.77 -0.06 28.99
CA ASP A 114 0.63 -0.19 28.59
C ASP A 114 0.94 -1.58 28.01
N CYS A 115 0.05 -2.11 27.15
CA CYS A 115 0.31 -3.38 26.46
C CYS A 115 1.26 -3.19 25.26
N GLU A 116 1.82 -4.29 24.73
CA GLU A 116 2.73 -4.20 23.59
C GLU A 116 1.96 -3.77 22.32
N ILE A 117 2.44 -2.75 21.62
CA ILE A 117 1.79 -2.23 20.41
C ILE A 117 2.63 -2.57 19.17
N THR A 118 1.99 -3.20 18.19
CA THR A 118 2.54 -3.42 16.85
C THR A 118 1.70 -2.65 15.84
N ASP A 119 2.26 -1.58 15.27
CA ASP A 119 1.59 -0.76 14.26
C ASP A 119 2.05 -1.20 12.85
N GLU A 120 1.30 -2.12 12.24
CA GLU A 120 1.51 -2.56 10.85
C GLU A 120 0.98 -1.51 9.84
N CYS A 121 0.16 -0.56 10.27
CA CYS A 121 -0.39 0.50 9.42
C CYS A 121 0.48 1.77 9.38
N ALA A 122 1.55 1.84 10.17
CA ALA A 122 2.42 3.02 10.26
C ALA A 122 2.98 3.49 8.89
N THR A 123 3.13 2.57 7.93
CA THR A 123 3.63 2.84 6.57
C THR A 123 2.54 2.92 5.50
N ASP A 124 1.33 2.40 5.77
CA ASP A 124 0.27 2.24 4.77
C ASP A 124 -0.57 3.49 4.51
N ILE A 125 -0.37 4.52 5.32
CA ILE A 125 -1.12 5.77 5.23
C ILE A 125 -0.87 6.51 3.90
N ASN A 126 0.17 6.11 3.16
CA ASN A 126 0.55 6.69 1.89
C ASN A 126 -0.24 6.12 0.68
N ASN A 127 -0.85 4.94 0.80
CA ASN A 127 -1.41 4.22 -0.35
C ASN A 127 -2.94 4.24 -0.42
N SER A 128 -3.64 4.19 0.72
CA SER A 128 -5.10 4.18 0.76
C SER A 128 -5.70 5.44 0.11
N CYS A 129 -5.03 6.58 0.27
CA CYS A 129 -5.51 7.87 -0.23
C CYS A 129 -5.05 8.24 -1.64
N THR A 130 -4.26 7.38 -2.31
CA THR A 130 -3.91 7.58 -3.73
C THR A 130 -5.06 7.18 -4.66
N ALA A 131 -5.91 6.24 -4.22
CA ALA A 131 -7.13 5.82 -4.89
C ALA A 131 -8.16 5.41 -3.83
N PRO A 132 -8.77 6.37 -3.13
CA PRO A 132 -9.65 6.08 -2.01
C PRO A 132 -10.90 5.35 -2.48
N VAL A 133 -11.20 4.23 -1.83
CA VAL A 133 -12.49 3.56 -1.94
C VAL A 133 -13.36 3.98 -0.76
N TRP A 134 -14.62 4.24 -1.05
CA TRP A 134 -15.63 4.68 -0.10
C TRP A 134 -16.48 3.50 0.37
N HIS A 135 -16.88 3.48 1.63
CA HIS A 135 -17.78 2.48 2.17
C HIS A 135 -18.66 3.09 3.26
N TYR A 136 -19.74 2.38 3.62
CA TYR A 136 -20.67 2.82 4.65
C TYR A 136 -20.26 2.26 6.01
N ASP A 137 -19.91 3.15 6.92
CA ASP A 137 -19.70 2.86 8.32
C ASP A 137 -21.05 2.83 9.03
N SER A 138 -21.49 1.62 9.39
CA SER A 138 -22.76 1.41 10.08
C SER A 138 -22.75 1.87 11.53
N GLU A 139 -21.59 1.90 12.19
CA GLU A 139 -21.46 2.33 13.59
C GLU A 139 -21.60 3.85 13.70
N ASN A 140 -20.94 4.56 12.79
CA ASN A 140 -20.94 6.03 12.75
C ASN A 140 -22.02 6.63 11.84
N HIS A 141 -22.78 5.78 11.14
CA HIS A 141 -23.83 6.17 10.19
C HIS A 141 -23.35 7.21 9.16
N LEU A 142 -22.21 6.93 8.52
CA LEU A 142 -21.58 7.82 7.56
C LEU A 142 -20.88 7.05 6.43
N CYS A 143 -20.63 7.73 5.31
CA CYS A 143 -19.74 7.24 4.26
C CYS A 143 -18.31 7.73 4.52
N THR A 144 -17.34 6.83 4.44
CA THR A 144 -15.94 7.12 4.73
C THR A 144 -15.00 6.38 3.78
N ASN A 145 -13.78 6.85 3.64
CA ASN A 145 -12.74 6.25 2.83
C ASN A 145 -11.54 5.74 3.65
N HIS A 146 -11.71 5.55 4.95
CA HIS A 146 -10.70 4.86 5.76
C HIS A 146 -10.63 3.38 5.38
N GLY A 147 -9.43 2.79 5.41
CA GLY A 147 -9.21 1.37 5.11
C GLY A 147 -9.73 0.38 6.18
N ASN A 148 -10.39 0.87 7.22
CA ASN A 148 -11.02 0.06 8.26
C ASN A 148 -12.36 -0.53 7.76
N TYR A 149 -12.27 -1.69 7.10
CA TYR A 149 -13.40 -2.51 6.69
C TYR A 149 -12.97 -3.99 6.51
N PRO A 150 -13.91 -4.95 6.48
CA PRO A 150 -13.60 -6.37 6.33
C PRO A 150 -12.87 -6.72 5.03
N MET A 151 -11.85 -7.58 5.09
CA MET A 151 -11.12 -8.01 3.88
C MET A 151 -12.05 -8.70 2.87
N MET A 152 -13.06 -9.43 3.33
CA MET A 152 -14.08 -10.04 2.45
C MET A 152 -14.84 -9.01 1.58
N TRP A 153 -14.86 -7.72 1.95
CA TRP A 153 -15.44 -6.67 1.10
C TRP A 153 -14.60 -6.43 -0.16
N GLU A 154 -13.30 -6.72 -0.13
CA GLU A 154 -12.43 -6.71 -1.32
C GLU A 154 -12.78 -7.85 -2.30
N LEU A 155 -13.48 -8.90 -1.84
CA LEU A 155 -13.97 -9.98 -2.70
C LEU A 155 -15.39 -9.70 -3.25
N GLU A 156 -16.13 -8.80 -2.59
CA GLU A 156 -17.47 -8.35 -2.97
C GLU A 156 -17.49 -6.82 -3.20
N GLU A 157 -16.48 -6.28 -3.89
CA GLU A 157 -16.24 -4.82 -3.99
C GLU A 157 -17.49 -4.08 -4.46
N GLU A 158 -18.16 -4.56 -5.52
CA GLU A 158 -19.36 -3.93 -6.11
C GLU A 158 -20.53 -3.76 -5.12
N LYS A 159 -20.50 -4.46 -3.99
CA LYS A 159 -21.57 -4.44 -2.99
C LYS A 159 -21.28 -3.48 -1.85
N TYR A 160 -20.03 -3.39 -1.42
CA TYR A 160 -19.65 -2.69 -0.19
C TYR A 160 -18.68 -1.53 -0.39
N LEU A 161 -17.94 -1.53 -1.49
CA LEU A 161 -16.93 -0.52 -1.81
C LEU A 161 -17.36 0.29 -3.03
N TYR A 162 -17.19 1.60 -2.94
CA TYR A 162 -17.69 2.57 -3.90
C TYR A 162 -16.55 3.47 -4.35
N GLN A 163 -16.58 3.93 -5.60
CA GLN A 163 -15.48 4.77 -6.12
C GLN A 163 -15.62 6.23 -5.69
N THR A 164 -16.82 6.65 -5.28
CA THR A 164 -17.07 8.01 -4.79
C THR A 164 -17.97 8.01 -3.56
N HIS A 165 -17.88 9.06 -2.75
CA HIS A 165 -18.78 9.20 -1.60
C HIS A 165 -20.24 9.33 -2.03
N GLU A 166 -20.53 9.96 -3.18
CA GLU A 166 -21.91 10.07 -3.69
C GLU A 166 -22.51 8.70 -3.97
N GLU A 167 -21.76 7.79 -4.58
CA GLU A 167 -22.23 6.43 -4.84
C GLU A 167 -22.52 5.69 -3.51
N CYS A 168 -21.61 5.80 -2.54
CA CYS A 168 -21.82 5.27 -1.19
C CYS A 168 -23.12 5.79 -0.57
N CYS A 169 -23.34 7.11 -0.63
CA CYS A 169 -24.51 7.77 -0.09
C CYS A 169 -25.80 7.31 -0.79
N GLU A 170 -25.80 7.23 -2.12
CA GLU A 170 -26.97 6.83 -2.90
C GLU A 170 -27.39 5.40 -2.62
N LYS A 171 -26.42 4.48 -2.50
CA LYS A 171 -26.67 3.06 -2.24
C LYS A 171 -27.12 2.80 -0.81
N ASN A 172 -26.68 3.63 0.14
CA ASN A 172 -26.98 3.47 1.57
C ASN A 172 -28.02 4.47 2.11
N ALA A 173 -28.69 5.22 1.22
CA ALA A 173 -29.67 6.25 1.56
C ALA A 173 -30.86 5.76 2.40
N SER A 174 -31.20 4.47 2.37
CA SER A 174 -32.26 3.89 3.20
C SER A 174 -31.87 3.72 4.66
N TRP A 175 -30.57 3.60 4.94
CA TRP A 175 -29.99 3.41 6.28
C TRP A 175 -29.65 4.75 6.95
N LEU A 176 -29.36 5.76 6.12
CA LEU A 176 -29.17 7.15 6.53
C LEU A 176 -30.54 7.82 6.75
N GLN A 177 -31.10 7.71 7.96
CA GLN A 177 -32.38 8.32 8.35
C GLN A 177 -32.43 9.81 7.96
N GLU A 178 -33.30 10.14 6.99
CA GLU A 178 -33.68 11.50 6.59
C GLU A 178 -32.52 12.42 6.10
N ARG A 179 -32.03 12.09 4.90
CA ARG A 179 -31.58 13.03 3.84
C ARG A 179 -30.25 13.78 3.98
N HIS A 180 -29.45 13.52 5.01
CA HIS A 180 -28.08 14.02 5.02
C HIS A 180 -27.12 12.84 5.09
N CYS A 181 -26.46 12.56 3.96
CA CYS A 181 -25.34 11.65 3.97
C CYS A 181 -24.20 12.32 4.73
N ASN A 182 -23.88 11.79 5.90
CA ASN A 182 -22.68 12.19 6.62
C ASN A 182 -21.50 11.58 5.87
N VAL A 183 -20.52 12.41 5.51
CA VAL A 183 -19.32 11.99 4.81
C VAL A 183 -18.14 12.36 5.70
N HIS A 184 -17.27 11.38 5.97
CA HIS A 184 -15.98 11.61 6.63
C HIS A 184 -14.88 11.23 5.65
N ASP A 185 -14.18 12.23 5.13
CA ASP A 185 -13.06 12.02 4.23
C ASP A 185 -11.76 11.92 5.04
N PHE A 186 -11.45 10.70 5.47
CA PHE A 186 -10.22 10.37 6.18
C PHE A 186 -8.98 10.82 5.38
N CYS A 187 -9.04 10.72 4.05
CA CYS A 187 -7.92 11.07 3.19
C CYS A 187 -7.64 12.56 3.09
N ILE A 188 -8.67 13.41 3.15
CA ILE A 188 -8.46 14.87 3.23
C ILE A 188 -7.77 15.24 4.55
N GLU A 189 -8.26 14.73 5.68
CA GLU A 189 -7.66 15.00 6.99
C GLU A 189 -6.20 14.55 7.04
N TRP A 190 -5.88 13.41 6.41
CA TRP A 190 -4.51 12.93 6.34
C TRP A 190 -3.60 13.81 5.48
N ASN A 191 -4.04 14.23 4.30
CA ASN A 191 -3.25 15.09 3.40
C ASN A 191 -2.85 16.41 4.07
N GLU A 192 -3.75 16.99 4.88
CA GLU A 192 -3.47 18.20 5.68
C GLU A 192 -2.36 17.95 6.73
N VAL A 193 -2.31 16.76 7.32
CA VAL A 193 -1.32 16.40 8.34
C VAL A 193 0.06 16.13 7.73
N VAL A 194 0.12 15.53 6.54
CA VAL A 194 1.41 15.19 5.89
C VAL A 194 1.92 16.22 4.88
N GLY A 195 1.15 17.29 4.61
CA GLY A 195 1.56 18.40 3.77
C GLY A 195 1.73 18.03 2.29
N ARG A 196 0.79 17.27 1.73
CA ARG A 196 0.74 16.98 0.29
C ARG A 196 -0.52 17.58 -0.32
N ASP A 197 -0.33 18.66 -1.09
CA ASP A 197 -1.33 19.30 -1.95
C ASP A 197 -1.44 18.61 -3.32
#